data_AF-A0A7L3WE00-F1
#
_entry.id   AF-A0A7L3WE00-F1
#
_cell.length_a   1.000
_cell.length_b   1.000
_cell.length_c   1.000
_cell.angle_alpha   90.00
_cell.angle_beta   90.00
_cell.angle_gamma   90.00
#
_symmetry.space_group_name_H-M   'P 1'
#
loop_
_entity.id
_entity.type
_entity.pdbx_description
1 polymer ?
#
loop_
_entity_poly.entity_id
_entity_poly.type
_entity_poly.pdbx_seq_one_letter_code
_entity_poly.pdbx_strand_id
1 'polypeptide(L)'
;CTSGTQIHTELVELGGLEAITLEPPQWPVSDDTVLHLATAEGLATGWLEGEALLQELAQRYVTAMSDMEGRKPGPTSILGTSQLRPGEPAGYRIPFNPTGTGCGAAMRSLAIGLRY
;
A
#
# COMPACT_ATOMS: atom_id res chain seq x y z
N CYS A 1 -13.07 3.11 -13.96
CA CYS A 1 -14.43 3.61 -14.18
C CYS A 1 -14.71 4.68 -13.13
N THR A 2 -15.11 5.88 -13.52
CA THR A 2 -15.47 6.97 -12.57
C THR A 2 -16.99 7.14 -12.43
N SER A 3 -17.78 6.33 -13.14
CA SER A 3 -19.24 6.40 -13.11
C SER A 3 -19.80 5.53 -11.99
N GLY A 4 -20.25 6.15 -10.90
CA GLY A 4 -20.93 5.45 -9.82
C GLY A 4 -22.18 4.71 -10.31
N THR A 5 -22.98 5.33 -11.17
CA THR A 5 -24.19 4.70 -11.74
C THR A 5 -23.85 3.40 -12.48
N GLN A 6 -22.79 3.39 -13.28
CA GLN A 6 -22.37 2.19 -14.00
C GLN A 6 -21.92 1.09 -13.03
N ILE A 7 -21.11 1.42 -12.02
CA ILE A 7 -20.66 0.46 -10.99
C ILE A 7 -21.86 -0.18 -10.27
N HIS A 8 -22.88 0.62 -9.95
CA HIS A 8 -24.10 0.10 -9.31
C HIS A 8 -24.91 -0.80 -10.25
N THR A 9 -25.01 -0.48 -11.54
CA THR A 9 -25.67 -1.35 -12.52
C THR A 9 -24.94 -2.69 -12.64
N GLU A 10 -23.62 -2.68 -12.80
CA GLU A 10 -22.79 -3.89 -12.89
C GLU A 10 -22.90 -4.73 -11.61
N LEU A 11 -22.96 -4.10 -10.43
CA LEU A 11 -23.18 -4.80 -9.16
C LEU A 11 -24.54 -5.53 -9.12
N VAL A 12 -25.60 -4.92 -9.65
CA VAL A 12 -26.92 -5.56 -9.75
C VAL A 12 -26.88 -6.74 -10.72
N GLU A 13 -26.19 -6.61 -11.85
CA GLU A 13 -26.01 -7.69 -12.83
C GLU A 13 -25.21 -8.88 -12.26
N LEU A 14 -24.28 -8.61 -11.33
CA LEU A 14 -23.54 -9.64 -10.58
C LEU A 14 -24.34 -10.32 -9.46
N GLY A 15 -25.60 -9.92 -9.23
CA GLY A 15 -26.47 -10.51 -8.20
C GLY A 15 -26.42 -9.80 -6.85
N GLY A 16 -25.82 -8.60 -6.78
CA GLY A 16 -25.66 -7.82 -5.55
C GLY A 16 -24.41 -8.19 -4.75
N LEU A 17 -24.14 -7.42 -3.68
CA LEU A 17 -22.90 -7.56 -2.89
C LEU A 17 -22.77 -8.95 -2.24
N GLU A 18 -23.88 -9.51 -1.76
CA GLU A 18 -23.90 -10.83 -1.10
C GLU A 18 -23.55 -11.99 -2.06
N ALA A 19 -23.64 -11.77 -3.38
CA ALA A 19 -23.29 -12.75 -4.39
C ALA A 19 -21.79 -12.72 -4.78
N ILE A 20 -21.02 -11.75 -4.26
CA ILE A 20 -19.61 -11.57 -4.60
C ILE A 20 -18.72 -12.27 -3.57
N THR A 21 -17.86 -13.17 -4.05
CA THR A 21 -16.76 -13.74 -3.27
C THR A 21 -15.44 -13.03 -3.63
N LEU A 22 -14.81 -12.38 -2.64
CA LEU A 22 -13.56 -11.64 -2.82
C LEU A 22 -12.35 -12.56 -2.69
N GLU A 23 -12.11 -13.37 -3.72
CA GLU A 23 -10.98 -14.30 -3.77
C GLU A 23 -10.12 -14.11 -5.03
N PRO A 24 -8.78 -14.21 -4.92
CA PRO A 24 -7.92 -14.31 -6.09
C PRO A 24 -8.17 -15.62 -6.88
N PRO A 25 -7.94 -15.62 -8.21
CA PRO A 25 -7.43 -14.51 -9.02
C PRO A 25 -8.51 -13.53 -9.51
N GLN A 26 -9.80 -13.79 -9.28
CA GLN A 26 -10.91 -13.01 -9.86
C GLN A 26 -11.04 -11.63 -9.20
N TRP A 27 -10.84 -11.56 -7.88
CA TRP A 27 -10.89 -10.33 -7.10
C TRP A 27 -9.59 -10.16 -6.30
N PRO A 28 -8.46 -9.86 -6.98
CA PRO A 28 -7.20 -9.64 -6.30
C PRO A 28 -7.24 -8.32 -5.52
N VAL A 29 -6.47 -8.26 -4.43
CA VAL A 29 -6.25 -7.01 -3.71
C VAL A 29 -5.40 -6.03 -4.52
N SER A 30 -5.61 -4.72 -4.32
CA SER A 30 -4.81 -3.64 -4.92
C SER A 30 -3.50 -3.39 -4.18
N ASP A 31 -2.75 -2.38 -4.63
CA ASP A 31 -1.54 -1.88 -3.96
C ASP A 31 -1.82 -1.39 -2.52
N ASP A 32 -3.04 -0.91 -2.22
CA ASP A 32 -3.46 -0.52 -0.88
C ASP A 32 -3.19 -1.61 0.15
N THR A 33 -3.67 -2.83 -0.12
CA THR A 33 -3.56 -3.95 0.83
C THR A 33 -2.13 -4.48 0.88
N VAL A 34 -1.45 -4.59 -0.27
CA VAL A 34 -0.05 -5.03 -0.31
C VAL A 34 0.84 -4.11 0.53
N LEU A 35 0.69 -2.79 0.37
CA LEU A 35 1.47 -1.83 1.14
C LEU A 35 1.02 -1.72 2.59
N HIS A 36 -0.26 -1.88 2.88
CA HIS A 36 -0.75 -1.94 4.25
C HIS A 36 -0.18 -3.15 5.01
N LEU A 37 -0.13 -4.32 4.37
CA LEU A 37 0.52 -5.52 4.92
C LEU A 37 2.02 -5.29 5.12
N ALA A 38 2.71 -4.66 4.18
CA ALA A 38 4.12 -4.30 4.33
C ALA A 38 4.37 -3.41 5.57
N THR A 39 3.46 -2.46 5.86
CA THR A 39 3.51 -1.67 7.10
C THR A 39 3.30 -2.55 8.32
N ALA A 40 2.26 -3.38 8.33
CA ALA A 40 1.91 -4.23 9.47
C ALA A 40 3.03 -5.23 9.80
N GLU A 41 3.62 -5.85 8.78
CA GLU A 41 4.77 -6.74 8.93
C GLU A 41 5.99 -6.01 9.48
N GLY A 42 6.32 -4.82 8.96
CA GLY A 42 7.44 -4.03 9.47
C GLY A 42 7.25 -3.61 10.93
N LEU A 43 6.03 -3.26 11.34
CA LEU A 43 5.68 -2.96 12.73
C LEU A 43 5.74 -4.20 13.64
N ALA A 44 5.46 -5.39 13.11
CA ALA A 44 5.53 -6.65 13.82
C ALA A 44 6.96 -7.23 13.91
N THR A 45 7.91 -6.73 13.11
CA THR A 45 9.30 -7.18 13.13
C THR A 45 9.98 -6.77 14.44
N GLY A 46 10.22 -7.74 15.32
CA GLY A 46 11.14 -7.61 16.47
C GLY A 46 10.83 -6.48 17.46
N TRP A 47 9.61 -5.92 17.42
CA TRP A 47 9.22 -4.72 18.17
C TRP A 47 10.21 -3.55 18.00
N LEU A 48 10.73 -3.36 16.77
CA LEU A 48 11.67 -2.29 16.45
C LEU A 48 11.04 -0.90 16.71
N GLU A 49 11.89 0.07 17.05
CA GLU A 49 11.51 1.47 17.25
C GLU A 49 12.53 2.42 16.60
N GLY A 50 12.16 3.70 16.52
CA GLY A 50 13.03 4.76 16.03
C GLY A 50 13.58 4.49 14.62
N GLU A 51 14.87 4.73 14.42
CA GLU A 51 15.50 4.59 13.10
C GLU A 51 15.50 3.15 12.58
N ALA A 52 15.63 2.15 13.47
CA ALA A 52 15.62 0.75 13.05
C ALA A 52 14.26 0.36 12.44
N LEU A 53 13.16 0.83 13.03
CA LEU A 53 11.81 0.63 12.47
C LEU A 53 11.64 1.33 11.12
N LEU A 54 12.17 2.56 10.98
CA LEU A 54 12.07 3.30 9.72
C LEU A 54 12.85 2.61 8.58
N GLN A 55 14.00 2.02 8.89
CA GLN A 55 14.77 1.20 7.94
C GLN A 55 14.01 -0.06 7.53
N GLU A 56 13.42 -0.77 8.51
CA GLU A 56 12.60 -1.96 8.24
C GLU A 56 11.40 -1.61 7.36
N LEU A 57 10.66 -0.55 7.67
CA LEU A 57 9.53 -0.09 6.84
C LEU A 57 9.99 0.27 5.42
N ALA A 58 11.12 0.96 5.26
CA ALA A 58 11.66 1.27 3.95
C ALA A 58 11.99 0.00 3.16
N GLN A 59 12.62 -0.99 3.80
CA GLN A 59 12.92 -2.28 3.18
C GLN A 59 11.65 -3.01 2.75
N ARG A 60 10.64 -3.08 3.63
CA ARG A 60 9.34 -3.72 3.35
C ARG A 60 8.64 -3.06 2.16
N TYR A 61 8.61 -1.73 2.08
CA TYR A 61 7.98 -1.03 0.97
C TYR A 61 8.72 -1.26 -0.36
N VAL A 62 10.06 -1.27 -0.36
CA VAL A 62 10.83 -1.58 -1.57
C VAL A 62 10.56 -3.01 -2.03
N THR A 63 10.57 -3.97 -1.10
CA THR A 63 10.28 -5.38 -1.40
C THR A 63 8.84 -5.56 -1.90
N ALA A 64 7.86 -4.90 -1.29
CA ALA A 64 6.46 -4.99 -1.69
C ALA A 64 6.21 -4.54 -3.14
N MET A 65 7.06 -3.66 -3.70
CA MET A 65 6.93 -3.24 -5.09
C MET A 65 7.12 -4.36 -6.11
N SER A 66 7.71 -5.51 -5.74
CA SER A 66 7.77 -6.67 -6.63
C SER A 66 6.43 -7.39 -6.80
N ASP A 67 5.44 -7.14 -5.93
CA ASP A 67 4.09 -7.72 -5.99
C ASP A 67 3.05 -6.70 -6.51
N MET A 68 3.43 -5.86 -7.48
CA MET A 68 2.56 -4.80 -8.01
C MET A 68 1.90 -5.15 -9.36
N GLU A 69 2.23 -6.30 -9.94
CA GLU A 69 1.66 -6.74 -11.22
C GLU A 69 0.14 -6.87 -11.10
N GLY A 70 -0.60 -6.18 -11.98
CA GLY A 70 -2.06 -6.16 -11.96
C GLY A 70 -2.71 -5.34 -10.83
N ARG A 71 -1.93 -4.74 -9.93
CA ARG A 71 -2.46 -4.05 -8.71
C ARG A 71 -2.56 -2.53 -8.79
N LYS A 72 -2.09 -1.94 -9.90
CA LYS A 72 -2.22 -0.51 -10.25
C LYS A 72 -1.68 0.46 -9.18
N PRO A 73 -0.41 0.32 -8.74
CA PRO A 73 0.17 1.26 -7.78
C PRO A 73 0.10 2.71 -8.25
N GLY A 74 -0.23 3.61 -7.31
CA GLY A 74 -0.27 5.05 -7.59
C GLY A 74 1.13 5.63 -7.92
N PRO A 75 1.23 6.64 -8.80
CA PRO A 75 2.52 7.18 -9.27
C PRO A 75 3.38 7.75 -8.13
N THR A 76 2.76 8.38 -7.13
CA THR A 76 3.48 8.89 -5.94
C THR A 76 4.04 7.76 -5.08
N SER A 77 3.33 6.63 -4.97
CA SER A 77 3.84 5.44 -4.26
C SER A 77 5.06 4.88 -4.99
N ILE A 78 4.97 4.67 -6.31
CA ILE A 78 6.07 4.16 -7.14
C ILE A 78 7.31 5.05 -7.00
N LEU A 79 7.15 6.36 -7.23
CA LEU A 79 8.25 7.32 -7.18
C LEU A 79 8.86 7.43 -5.78
N GLY A 80 8.02 7.43 -4.74
CA GLY A 80 8.48 7.49 -3.35
C GLY A 80 9.30 6.27 -2.98
N THR A 81 8.82 5.06 -3.31
CA THR A 81 9.54 3.82 -3.00
C THR A 81 10.80 3.64 -3.82
N SER A 82 10.85 4.10 -5.08
CA SER A 82 12.05 3.98 -5.91
C SER A 82 13.22 4.86 -5.43
N GLN A 83 12.96 5.81 -4.53
CA GLN A 83 13.98 6.70 -3.96
C GLN A 83 14.50 6.21 -2.59
N LEU A 84 13.86 5.20 -2.00
CA LEU A 84 14.31 4.61 -0.75
C LEU A 84 15.60 3.81 -0.97
N ARG A 85 16.52 3.89 -0.01
CA ARG A 85 17.78 3.14 0.01
C ARG A 85 17.95 2.44 1.35
N PRO A 86 17.15 1.38 1.63
CA PRO A 86 17.22 0.67 2.90
C PRO A 86 18.64 0.14 3.15
N GLY A 87 19.12 0.30 4.39
CA GLY A 87 20.48 -0.04 4.79
C GLY A 87 21.50 1.11 4.71
N GLU A 88 21.19 2.20 4.01
CA GLU A 88 21.99 3.43 4.07
C GLU A 88 21.54 4.33 5.24
N PRO A 89 22.45 5.10 5.89
CA PRO A 89 22.07 6.12 6.87
C PRO A 89 21.04 7.09 6.30
N ALA A 90 19.92 7.27 7.00
CA ALA A 90 18.77 8.07 6.55
C ALA A 90 18.17 7.67 5.18
N GLY A 91 18.45 6.46 4.66
CA GLY A 91 17.94 5.96 3.38
C GLY A 91 16.42 5.75 3.31
N TYR A 92 15.71 5.87 4.44
CA TYR A 92 14.25 5.92 4.51
C TYR A 92 13.66 7.32 4.23
N ARG A 93 14.50 8.34 4.02
CA ARG A 93 14.08 9.71 3.73
C ARG A 93 14.12 9.98 2.22
N ILE A 94 13.14 10.74 1.75
CA ILE A 94 13.08 11.23 0.36
C ILE A 94 12.93 12.76 0.36
N PRO A 95 13.36 13.46 -0.71
CA PRO A 95 13.18 14.91 -0.82
C PRO A 95 11.70 15.32 -0.83
N PHE A 96 11.43 16.56 -0.42
CA PHE A 96 10.11 17.15 -0.59
C PHE A 96 9.72 17.18 -2.07
N ASN A 97 8.47 16.82 -2.36
CA ASN A 97 7.88 16.94 -3.68
C ASN A 97 6.54 17.69 -3.57
N PRO A 98 6.40 18.90 -4.18
CA PRO A 98 5.18 19.69 -4.08
C PRO A 98 3.94 19.02 -4.71
N THR A 99 4.15 18.00 -5.55
CA THR A 99 3.07 17.20 -6.16
C THR A 99 2.90 15.83 -5.51
N GLY A 100 3.61 15.57 -4.40
CA GLY A 100 3.52 14.33 -3.63
C GLY A 100 2.26 14.23 -2.76
N THR A 101 1.08 14.50 -3.33
CA THR A 101 -0.19 14.69 -2.60
C THR A 101 -1.15 13.51 -2.71
N GLY A 102 -0.71 12.36 -3.21
CA GLY A 102 -1.54 11.16 -3.37
C GLY A 102 -1.90 10.48 -2.04
N CYS A 103 -2.93 9.62 -2.05
CA CYS A 103 -3.40 8.87 -0.87
C CYS A 103 -2.48 7.71 -0.44
N GLY A 104 -1.42 7.42 -1.21
CA GLY A 104 -0.56 6.24 -1.03
C GLY A 104 0.04 6.08 0.37
N ALA A 105 0.31 7.19 1.07
CA ALA A 105 0.75 7.16 2.46
C ALA A 105 -0.39 6.82 3.44
N ALA A 106 -1.58 7.40 3.22
CA ALA A 106 -2.74 7.21 4.09
C ALA A 106 -3.27 5.77 4.05
N MET A 107 -3.41 5.19 2.85
CA MET A 107 -3.98 3.84 2.67
C MET A 107 -3.19 2.74 3.40
N ARG A 108 -1.89 2.96 3.63
CA ARG A 108 -0.99 1.99 4.29
C ARG A 108 -0.66 2.31 5.75
N SER A 109 -1.32 3.28 6.38
CA SER A 109 -0.97 3.75 7.74
C SER A 109 -1.85 3.19 8.86
N LEU A 110 -2.96 2.49 8.55
CA LEU A 110 -3.92 2.06 9.59
C LEU A 110 -3.28 1.17 10.67
N ALA A 111 -2.32 0.31 10.32
CA ALA A 111 -1.67 -0.62 11.25
C ALA A 111 -0.84 0.08 12.33
N ILE A 112 -0.41 1.33 12.07
CA ILE A 112 0.33 2.14 13.05
C ILE A 112 -0.53 2.38 14.29
N GLY A 113 -1.82 2.69 14.11
CA GLY A 113 -2.77 2.90 15.22
C GLY A 113 -3.29 1.63 15.88
N LEU A 114 -2.97 0.45 15.32
CA LEU A 114 -3.19 -0.82 16.01
C LEU A 114 -2.00 -1.16 16.93
N ARG A 115 -0.81 -0.67 16.60
CA ARG A 115 0.43 -0.94 17.33
C ARG A 115 0.60 -0.04 18.56
N TYR A 116 0.14 1.21 18.49
CA TYR A 116 0.29 2.28 19.48
C TYR A 116 -1.07 2.86 19.87
#